data_AF-A0A527ZC00-F1
#
_entry.id   AF-A0A527ZC00-F1
#
_cell.length_a   1.000
_cell.length_b   1.000
_cell.length_c   1.000
_cell.angle_alpha   90.00
_cell.angle_beta   90.00
_cell.angle_gamma   90.00
#
_symmetry.space_group_name_H-M   'P 1'
#
loop_
_entity.id
_entity.type
_entity.pdbx_description
1 polymer ?
#
loop_
_entity_poly.entity_id
_entity_poly.type
_entity_poly.pdbx_seq_one_letter_code
_entity_poly.pdbx_strand_id
1 'polypeptide(L)' 'LHVFDANKVAGNLTVRRARDGEKVLALDGREYTLTPDMCVIADEDGVESIAGIMGGEHSGCDENTTDVLIESALWDPITT' A
#
# COMPACT_ATOMS: atom_id res chain seq x y z
N LEU A 1 -2.23 -11.89 -3.54
CA LEU A 1 -1.14 -11.91 -2.53
C LEU A 1 -0.21 -10.78 -2.85
N HIS A 2 0.28 -10.09 -1.83
CA HIS A 2 1.27 -9.03 -1.93
C HIS A 2 2.30 -9.21 -0.80
N VAL A 3 3.49 -8.64 -0.96
CA VAL A 3 4.58 -8.78 0.00
C VAL A 3 5.18 -7.41 0.26
N PHE A 4 5.17 -7.00 1.53
CA PHE A 4 5.82 -5.79 2.01
C PHE A 4 7.15 -6.15 2.66
N ASP A 5 8.13 -5.27 2.53
CA ASP A 5 9.33 -5.31 3.38
C ASP A 5 8.93 -4.92 4.81
N ALA A 6 9.06 -5.86 5.75
CA ALA A 6 8.62 -5.65 7.12
C ALA A 6 9.40 -4.54 7.84
N ASN A 7 10.64 -4.29 7.41
CA ASN A 7 11.50 -3.27 8.01
C ASN A 7 11.19 -1.86 7.49
N LYS A 8 10.39 -1.74 6.43
CA LYS A 8 9.98 -0.45 5.85
C LYS A 8 8.59 0.01 6.34
N VAL A 9 7.80 -0.89 6.94
CA VAL A 9 6.48 -0.56 7.49
C VAL A 9 6.62 0.10 8.86
N ALA A 10 6.04 1.29 9.01
CA ALA A 10 6.01 2.05 10.25
C ALA A 10 4.77 1.70 11.10
N GLY A 11 5.00 0.98 12.20
CA GLY A 11 3.94 0.63 13.14
C GLY A 11 2.97 -0.42 12.58
N ASN A 12 1.66 -0.14 12.63
CA ASN A 12 0.63 -1.10 12.20
C ASN A 12 0.07 -0.75 10.82
N LEU A 13 -0.12 -1.77 9.99
CA LEU A 13 -0.90 -1.63 8.76
C LEU A 13 -2.39 -1.44 9.07
N THR A 14 -3.00 -0.49 8.40
CA THR A 14 -4.41 -0.12 8.48
C THR A 14 -5.03 -0.14 7.09
N VAL A 15 -6.22 -0.73 6.99
CA VAL A 15 -7.03 -0.67 5.77
C VAL A 15 -8.04 0.45 5.96
N ARG A 16 -8.03 1.43 5.05
CA ARG A 16 -8.89 2.61 5.12
C ARG A 16 -9.19 3.18 3.74
N ARG A 17 -10.10 4.16 3.69
CA ARG A 17 -10.21 5.03 2.53
C ARG A 17 -9.03 5.99 2.47
N ALA A 18 -8.61 6.33 1.25
CA ALA A 18 -7.62 7.36 1.03
C ALA A 18 -8.13 8.73 1.52
N ARG A 19 -7.21 9.62 1.83
CA ARG A 19 -7.53 11.04 2.06
C ARG A 19 -7.53 11.77 0.70
N ASP A 20 -8.32 12.83 0.59
CA ASP A 20 -8.37 13.60 -0.66
C ASP A 20 -7.00 14.20 -0.99
N GLY A 21 -6.51 13.94 -2.20
CA GLY A 21 -5.21 14.41 -2.66
C GLY A 21 -4.01 13.68 -2.06
N GLU A 22 -4.23 12.58 -1.32
CA GLU A 22 -3.15 11.72 -0.82
C GLU A 22 -2.36 11.14 -2.00
N LYS A 23 -1.05 10.96 -1.83
CA LYS A 23 -0.17 10.53 -2.91
C LYS A 23 0.54 9.23 -2.57
N VAL A 24 0.76 8.41 -3.59
CA VAL A 24 1.58 7.20 -3.50
C VAL A 24 2.41 7.06 -4.77
N LEU A 25 3.72 6.86 -4.60
CA LEU A 25 4.60 6.38 -5.66
C LEU A 25 4.46 4.86 -5.71
N ALA A 26 3.94 4.34 -6.82
CA ALA A 26 3.69 2.93 -6.98
C ALA A 26 4.88 2.20 -7.60
N LEU A 27 4.88 0.86 -7.48
CA LEU A 27 5.94 -0.02 -8.02
C LEU A 27 6.14 0.06 -9.54
N ASP A 28 5.21 0.66 -10.28
CA ASP A 28 5.36 0.95 -11.71
C ASP A 28 6.11 2.27 -12.00
N GLY A 29 6.63 2.93 -10.96
CA GLY A 29 7.36 4.19 -11.02
C GLY A 29 6.47 5.41 -11.26
N ARG A 30 5.15 5.29 -11.08
CA ARG A 30 4.20 6.39 -11.27
C ARG A 30 3.65 6.88 -9.93
N GLU A 31 3.57 8.20 -9.80
CA GLU A 31 2.87 8.83 -8.68
C GLU A 31 1.37 8.93 -8.98
N TYR A 32 0.56 8.38 -8.09
CA TYR A 32 -0.89 8.46 -8.15
C TYR A 32 -1.39 9.43 -7.09
N THR A 33 -2.29 10.34 -7.49
CA THR A 33 -3.06 11.16 -6.55
C THR A 33 -4.40 10.46 -6.30
N LEU A 34 -4.70 10.20 -5.04
CA LEU A 34 -5.80 9.36 -4.59
C LEU A 34 -7.01 10.21 -4.22
N THR A 35 -8.19 9.61 -4.37
CA THR A 35 -9.46 10.21 -3.96
C THR A 35 -10.08 9.43 -2.80
N PRO A 36 -11.00 10.04 -2.01
CA PRO A 36 -11.64 9.36 -0.88
C PRO A 36 -12.46 8.11 -1.24
N ASP A 37 -12.77 7.90 -2.52
CA ASP A 37 -13.46 6.70 -2.99
C ASP A 37 -12.52 5.48 -3.07
N MET A 38 -11.20 5.67 -3.06
CA MET A 38 -10.23 4.58 -3.20
C MET A 38 -9.91 3.93 -1.85
N CYS A 39 -9.82 2.60 -1.82
CA CYS A 39 -9.31 1.86 -0.67
C CYS A 39 -7.77 1.77 -0.72
N VAL A 40 -7.12 1.91 0.45
CA VAL A 40 -5.66 1.82 0.60
C VAL A 40 -5.28 0.95 1.79
N ILE A 41 -4.08 0.38 1.71
CA ILE A 41 -3.34 -0.07 2.88
C ILE A 41 -2.37 1.06 3.23
N ALA A 42 -2.36 1.46 4.50
CA ALA A 42 -1.56 2.57 5.01
C ALA A 42 -0.96 2.21 6.37
N ASP A 43 0.17 2.79 6.70
CA ASP A 43 0.80 2.67 8.01
C ASP A 43 0.81 4.03 8.74
N GLU A 44 1.71 4.21 9.71
CA GLU A 44 1.83 5.49 10.44
C GLU A 44 2.47 6.61 9.61
N ASP A 45 3.27 6.28 8.59
CA ASP A 45 4.01 7.23 7.75
C ASP A 45 3.27 7.57 6.46
N GLY A 46 2.43 6.68 5.92
CA GLY A 46 1.70 6.98 4.70
C GLY A 46 0.93 5.83 4.07
N VAL A 47 0.72 5.94 2.76
CA VAL A 47 0.07 4.91 1.95
C VAL A 47 1.09 3.93 1.45
N GLU A 48 0.86 2.65 1.75
CA GLU A 48 1.72 1.53 1.35
C GLU A 48 1.24 0.85 0.09
N SER A 49 -0.07 0.86 -0.19
CA SER A 49 -0.59 0.32 -1.44
C SER A 49 -1.99 0.83 -1.78
N ILE A 50 -2.30 0.85 -3.07
CA ILE A 50 -3.67 0.96 -3.57
C ILE A 50 -4.30 -0.44 -3.46
N ALA A 51 -5.27 -0.60 -2.56
CA ALA A 51 -5.77 -1.90 -2.12
C ALA A 51 -6.27 -2.74 -3.30
N GLY A 52 -5.71 -3.93 -3.46
CA GLY A 52 -6.09 -4.86 -4.54
C GLY A 52 -5.63 -4.47 -5.95
N ILE A 53 -4.92 -3.35 -6.12
CA ILE A 53 -4.52 -2.83 -7.43
C ILE A 53 -2.98 -2.81 -7.58
N MET A 54 -2.28 -2.04 -6.74
CA MET A 54 -0.85 -1.79 -6.92
C MET A 54 -0.15 -1.47 -5.59
N GLY A 55 0.99 -2.09 -5.34
CA GLY A 55 1.87 -1.78 -4.21
C GLY A 55 2.58 -0.44 -4.38
N GLY A 56 2.87 0.22 -3.26
CA GLY A 56 3.74 1.38 -3.17
C GLY A 56 5.21 0.98 -3.26
N GLU A 57 6.03 1.87 -3.80
CA GLU A 57 7.47 1.67 -3.90
C GLU A 57 8.14 1.74 -2.52
N HIS A 58 7.57 2.53 -1.60
CA HIS A 58 8.12 2.75 -0.26
C HIS A 58 8.30 1.45 0.54
N SER A 59 7.26 0.61 0.64
CA SER A 59 7.31 -0.70 1.31
C SER A 59 7.63 -1.87 0.39
N GLY A 60 7.99 -1.60 -0.87
CA GLY A 60 8.39 -2.63 -1.82
C GLY A 60 9.62 -3.40 -1.36
N CYS A 61 9.64 -4.71 -1.63
CA CYS A 61 10.83 -5.52 -1.41
C CYS A 61 11.95 -5.15 -2.41
N ASP A 62 13.20 -5.13 -1.95
CA ASP A 62 14.40 -4.94 -2.76
C ASP A 62 15.44 -6.04 -2.46
N GLU A 63 16.64 -5.94 -3.05
CA GLU A 63 17.70 -6.93 -2.88
C GLU A 63 18.22 -7.09 -1.44
N ASN A 64 17.90 -6.15 -0.55
CA ASN A 64 18.32 -6.16 0.86
C ASN A 64 17.20 -6.61 1.81
N THR A 65 15.98 -6.83 1.30
CA THR A 65 14.85 -7.30 2.11
C THR A 65 15.16 -8.68 2.70
N THR A 66 15.02 -8.80 4.01
CA THR A 66 15.26 -10.05 4.76
C THR A 66 14.06 -10.48 5.62
N ASP A 67 13.22 -9.53 6.02
CA ASP A 67 11.99 -9.75 6.77
C ASP A 67 10.79 -9.28 5.94
N VAL A 68 9.72 -10.08 5.90
CA VAL A 68 8.57 -9.81 5.03
C VAL A 68 7.23 -9.93 5.76
N LEU A 69 6.27 -9.10 5.35
CA LEU A 69 4.85 -9.24 5.68
C LEU A 69 4.09 -9.70 4.43
N ILE A 70 3.41 -10.84 4.53
CA ILE A 70 2.63 -11.39 3.41
C ILE A 70 1.17 -11.00 3.59
N GLU A 71 0.65 -10.26 2.61
CA GLU A 71 -0.74 -9.83 2.55
C GLU A 71 -1.57 -10.81 1.71
N SER A 72 -2.69 -11.25 2.30
CA SER A 72 -3.72 -12.04 1.65
C SER A 72 -5.10 -11.48 1.99
N ALA A 73 -5.54 -10.47 1.24
CA ALA A 73 -6.86 -9.89 1.39
C ALA A 73 -7.84 -10.34 0.30
N LEU A 74 -9.13 -10.24 0.61
CA LEU A 74 -10.24 -10.31 -0.35
C LEU A 74 -10.93 -8.95 -0.38
N TRP A 75 -10.91 -8.33 -1.55
CA TRP A 75 -11.45 -6.99 -1.79
C TRP A 75 -12.86 -7.07 -2.38
N ASP A 76 -13.71 -6.09 -2.04
CA ASP A 76 -15.03 -5.97 -2.64
C ASP A 76 -14.88 -5.53 -4.12
N PRO A 77 -15.39 -6.28 -5.10
CA PRO A 77 -15.12 -6.02 -6.50
C PRO A 77 -15.84 -4.78 -7.06
N ILE A 78 -16.78 -4.19 -6.32
CA ILE A 78 -17.57 -3.03 -6.75
C ILE A 78 -17.02 -1.75 -6.12
N THR A 79 -16.57 -1.83 -4.87
CA THR A 79 -16.36 -0.66 -4.01
C THR A 79 -14.93 -0.49 -3.52
N THR A 80 -13.98 -1.34 -3.93
CA THR A 80 -12.56 -1.16 -3.56
C THR A 80 -11.90 -0.09 -4.40
#